data_AF-A0A6V7ELB0-F1
#
_entry.id   AF-A0A6V7ELB0-F1
#
_cell.length_a   1.000
_cell.length_b   1.000
_cell.length_c   1.000
_cell.angle_alpha   90.00
_cell.angle_beta   90.00
_cell.angle_gamma   90.00
#
_symmetry.space_group_name_H-M   'P 1'
#
loop_
_entity.id
_entity.type
_entity.pdbx_description
1 polymer ?
#
loop_
_entity_poly.entity_id
_entity_poly.type
_entity_poly.pdbx_seq_one_letter_code
_entity_poly.pdbx_strand_id
1 'polypeptide(L)'
;MSARLMGVLIVLVGIALTYWGVWMPLEQARAGAESITLHGGMKLALMVPMCFVFGVGYVTGGESFHHRMQNTDPDKVRRWGKTSAIGWLLILGSLAASFGLYQWLQHTLHGLGYGSAG
;
A
#
# COMPACT_ATOMS: atom_id res chain seq x y z
N MET A 1 20.97 -6.79 -8.67
CA MET A 1 20.08 -6.22 -9.72
C MET A 1 18.64 -6.70 -9.57
N SER A 2 18.41 -7.99 -9.30
CA SER A 2 17.10 -8.62 -9.06
C SER A 2 16.22 -7.87 -8.05
N ALA A 3 16.76 -7.47 -6.89
CA ALA A 3 15.97 -6.78 -5.86
C ALA A 3 15.41 -5.42 -6.31
N ARG A 4 16.16 -4.66 -7.13
CA ARG A 4 15.69 -3.38 -7.66
C ARG A 4 14.60 -3.58 -8.72
N LEU A 5 14.76 -4.60 -9.56
CA LEU A 5 13.74 -4.97 -10.55
C LEU A 5 12.43 -5.39 -9.86
N MET A 6 12.52 -6.19 -8.79
CA MET A 6 11.37 -6.52 -7.95
C MET A 6 10.70 -5.26 -7.40
N GLY A 7 11.49 -4.30 -6.90
CA GLY A 7 10.98 -3.00 -6.46
C GLY A 7 10.20 -2.26 -7.55
N VAL A 8 10.73 -2.21 -8.77
CA VAL A 8 10.04 -1.57 -9.91
C VAL A 8 8.71 -2.26 -10.19
N LEU A 9 8.68 -3.59 -10.22
CA LEU A 9 7.44 -4.35 -10.42
C LEU A 9 6.40 -4.05 -9.32
N ILE A 10 6.83 -3.99 -8.05
CA ILE A 10 5.95 -3.64 -6.93
C ILE A 10 5.37 -2.22 -7.09
N VAL A 11 6.19 -1.25 -7.52
CA VAL A 11 5.74 0.12 -7.79
C VAL A 11 4.72 0.15 -8.94
N LEU A 12 4.98 -0.58 -10.03
CA LEU A 12 4.04 -0.66 -11.16
C LEU A 12 2.70 -1.26 -10.73
N VAL A 13 2.71 -2.30 -9.89
CA VAL A 13 1.49 -2.85 -9.28
C VAL A 13 0.81 -1.80 -8.40
N GLY A 14 1.56 -1.04 -7.59
CA GLY A 14 1.02 0.05 -6.76
C GLY A 14 0.32 1.15 -7.57
N ILE A 15 0.90 1.52 -8.72
CA ILE A 15 0.29 2.48 -9.66
C ILE A 15 -1.01 1.91 -10.23
N ALA A 16 -0.99 0.66 -10.70
CA ALA A 16 -2.18 0.01 -11.24
C ALA A 16 -3.31 -0.10 -10.20
N LEU A 17 -2.97 -0.46 -8.95
CA LEU A 17 -3.91 -0.49 -7.83
C LEU A 17 -4.46 0.89 -7.47
N THR A 18 -3.64 1.93 -7.57
CA THR A 18 -4.09 3.31 -7.34
C THR A 18 -5.07 3.74 -8.43
N TYR A 19 -4.79 3.39 -9.68
CA TYR A 19 -5.67 3.70 -10.79
C TYR A 19 -7.05 3.03 -10.63
N TRP A 20 -7.09 1.71 -10.43
CA TRP A 20 -8.36 0.98 -10.33
C TRP A 20 -9.06 1.12 -8.97
N GLY A 21 -8.30 1.20 -7.88
CA GLY A 21 -8.83 1.18 -6.52
C GLY A 21 -9.13 2.57 -5.94
N VAL A 22 -8.54 3.63 -6.49
CA VAL A 22 -8.70 5.00 -5.97
C VAL A 22 -9.17 5.97 -7.05
N TRP A 23 -8.45 6.08 -8.16
CA TRP A 23 -8.73 7.11 -9.17
C TRP A 23 -10.04 6.86 -9.93
N MET A 24 -10.21 5.67 -10.51
CA MET A 24 -11.39 5.30 -11.29
C MET A 24 -12.72 5.44 -10.51
N PRO A 25 -12.88 4.88 -9.30
CA PRO A 25 -14.15 5.03 -8.56
C PRO A 25 -14.42 6.48 -8.16
N LEU A 26 -13.38 7.26 -7.87
CA LEU A 26 -13.49 8.67 -7.51
C LEU A 26 -13.91 9.53 -8.71
N GLU A 27 -13.39 9.23 -9.90
CA GLU A 27 -13.78 9.90 -11.14
C GLU A 27 -15.23 9.56 -11.52
N GLN A 28 -15.65 8.30 -11.40
CA GLN A 28 -17.04 7.89 -11.61
C GLN A 28 -17.99 8.60 -10.64
N ALA A 29 -17.60 8.70 -9.36
CA ALA A 29 -18.38 9.40 -8.34
C ALA A 29 -18.50 10.91 -8.64
N ARG A 30 -17.41 11.55 -9.09
CA ARG A 30 -17.42 12.96 -9.49
C ARG A 30 -18.22 13.22 -10.75
N ALA A 31 -18.25 12.25 -11.67
CA ALA A 31 -19.09 12.30 -12.87
C ALA A 31 -20.58 12.04 -12.57
N GLY A 32 -20.96 11.73 -11.32
CA GLY A 32 -22.35 11.48 -10.93
C GLY A 32 -22.92 10.18 -11.46
N ALA A 33 -22.08 9.17 -11.72
CA ALA A 33 -22.53 7.87 -12.22
C ALA A 33 -23.50 7.18 -11.24
N GLU A 34 -24.57 6.54 -11.72
CA GLU A 34 -25.56 5.90 -10.82
C GLU A 34 -24.97 4.81 -9.91
N SER A 35 -23.87 4.18 -10.34
CA SER A 35 -23.11 3.23 -9.54
C SER A 35 -21.61 3.35 -9.79
N ILE A 36 -20.80 3.12 -8.75
CA ILE A 36 -19.34 3.13 -8.83
C ILE A 36 -18.80 1.70 -8.91
N THR A 37 -17.81 1.50 -9.78
CA THR A 37 -17.14 0.20 -9.92
C THR A 37 -15.95 0.12 -8.96
N LEU A 38 -16.14 -0.60 -7.86
CA LEU A 38 -15.08 -0.91 -6.90
C LEU A 38 -14.51 -2.31 -7.19
N HIS A 39 -13.60 -2.40 -8.15
CA HIS A 39 -12.88 -3.65 -8.41
C HIS A 39 -12.18 -4.12 -7.12
N GLY A 40 -12.50 -5.31 -6.61
CA GLY A 40 -11.94 -5.83 -5.35
C GLY A 40 -12.33 -5.08 -4.07
N GLY A 41 -13.30 -4.15 -4.15
CA GLY A 41 -13.73 -3.30 -3.04
C GLY A 41 -12.71 -2.24 -2.61
N MET A 42 -13.03 -1.47 -1.56
CA MET A 42 -12.10 -0.50 -0.95
C MET A 42 -10.82 -1.16 -0.38
N LYS A 43 -10.78 -2.50 -0.29
CA LYS A 43 -9.62 -3.25 0.19
C LYS A 43 -8.41 -3.09 -0.73
N LEU A 44 -8.60 -2.85 -2.04
CA LEU A 44 -7.47 -2.58 -2.94
C LEU A 44 -6.71 -1.30 -2.56
N ALA A 45 -7.42 -0.27 -2.09
CA ALA A 45 -6.79 0.96 -1.62
C ALA A 45 -5.87 0.71 -0.40
N LEU A 46 -6.16 -0.30 0.43
CA LEU A 46 -5.30 -0.67 1.57
C LEU A 46 -3.93 -1.22 1.13
N MET A 47 -3.82 -1.77 -0.08
CA MET A 47 -2.55 -2.33 -0.58
C MET A 47 -1.64 -1.25 -1.17
N VAL A 48 -2.21 -0.13 -1.60
CA VAL A 48 -1.51 0.94 -2.31
C VAL A 48 -0.30 1.48 -1.50
N PRO A 49 -0.45 1.91 -0.24
CA PRO A 49 0.68 2.47 0.51
C PRO A 49 1.79 1.46 0.78
N MET A 50 1.44 0.18 0.99
CA MET A 50 2.44 -0.89 1.11
C MET A 50 3.25 -1.04 -0.18
N CYS A 51 2.59 -1.06 -1.34
CA CYS A 51 3.29 -1.13 -2.63
C CYS A 51 4.28 0.02 -2.82
N PHE A 52 3.90 1.25 -2.46
CA PHE A 52 4.80 2.39 -2.60
C PHE A 52 5.94 2.38 -1.58
N VAL A 53 5.66 2.14 -0.28
CA VAL A 53 6.69 2.13 0.77
C VAL A 53 7.74 1.06 0.48
N PHE A 54 7.32 -0.18 0.23
CA PHE A 54 8.26 -1.26 -0.03
C PHE A 54 8.84 -1.20 -1.44
N GLY A 55 8.02 -0.91 -2.46
CA GLY A 55 8.47 -0.79 -3.84
C GLY A 55 9.56 0.26 -4.01
N VAL A 56 9.33 1.49 -3.53
CA VAL A 56 10.32 2.58 -3.59
C VAL A 56 11.56 2.24 -2.75
N GLY A 57 11.38 1.63 -1.59
CA GLY A 57 12.50 1.15 -0.76
C GLY A 57 13.39 0.15 -1.49
N TYR A 58 12.80 -0.83 -2.20
CA TYR A 58 13.54 -1.80 -3.01
C TYR A 58 14.16 -1.18 -4.27
N VAL A 59 13.50 -0.24 -4.94
CA VAL A 59 14.06 0.47 -6.11
C VAL A 59 15.31 1.25 -5.73
N THR A 60 15.24 2.00 -4.63
CA THR A 60 16.33 2.88 -4.19
C THR A 60 17.45 2.12 -3.48
N GLY A 61 17.11 1.29 -2.50
CA GLY A 61 18.08 0.60 -1.65
C GLY A 61 18.47 -0.81 -2.11
N GLY A 62 17.73 -1.44 -3.03
CA GLY A 62 18.04 -2.77 -3.54
C GLY A 62 18.17 -3.84 -2.44
N GLU A 63 19.20 -4.69 -2.54
CA GLU A 63 19.47 -5.71 -1.51
C GLU A 63 19.84 -5.10 -0.15
N SER A 64 20.47 -3.92 -0.12
CA SER A 64 20.78 -3.25 1.13
C SER A 64 19.51 -2.86 1.91
N PHE A 65 18.42 -2.53 1.22
CA PHE A 65 17.12 -2.29 1.85
C PHE A 65 16.57 -3.58 2.49
N HIS A 66 16.65 -4.71 1.76
CA HIS A 66 16.26 -6.02 2.27
C HIS A 66 17.00 -6.39 3.55
N HIS A 67 18.33 -6.23 3.55
CA HIS A 67 19.17 -6.50 4.71
C HIS A 67 18.86 -5.58 5.89
N ARG A 68 18.58 -4.29 5.66
CA ARG A 68 18.22 -3.34 6.73
C ARG A 68 16.87 -3.65 7.36
N MET A 69 15.94 -4.25 6.62
CA MET A 69 14.65 -4.70 7.16
C MET A 69 14.75 -6.01 7.95
N GLN A 70 15.88 -6.71 7.89
CA GLN A 70 16.07 -7.99 8.55
C GLN A 70 17.07 -7.90 9.71
N ASN A 71 16.75 -8.57 10.81
CA ASN A 71 17.73 -8.89 11.83
C ASN A 71 18.54 -10.11 11.36
N THR A 72 19.86 -9.96 11.32
CA THR A 72 20.80 -11.05 10.99
C THR A 72 21.45 -11.68 12.22
N ASP A 73 21.31 -11.03 13.38
CA ASP A 73 21.83 -11.50 14.66
C ASP A 73 20.97 -12.66 15.22
N PRO A 74 21.53 -13.87 15.41
CA PRO A 74 20.77 -15.06 15.85
C PRO A 74 20.02 -14.86 17.17
N ASP A 75 20.63 -14.14 18.12
CA ASP A 75 20.05 -13.91 19.45
C ASP A 75 18.85 -12.95 19.35
N LYS A 76 18.94 -11.95 18.49
CA LYS A 76 17.83 -11.03 18.22
C LYS A 76 16.70 -11.70 17.45
N VAL A 77 17.03 -12.56 16.48
CA VAL A 77 16.01 -13.30 15.71
C VAL A 77 15.22 -14.24 16.62
N ARG A 78 15.87 -14.92 17.58
CA ARG A 78 15.19 -15.82 18.51
C ARG A 78 14.24 -15.10 19.46
N ARG A 79 14.57 -13.87 19.86
CA ARG A 79 13.78 -13.08 20.82
C ARG A 79 12.70 -12.20 20.16
N TRP A 80 12.98 -11.64 18.98
CA TRP A 80 12.15 -10.60 18.35
C TRP A 80 11.72 -10.91 16.91
N GLY A 81 12.19 -12.03 16.35
CA GLY A 81 11.92 -12.42 14.96
C GLY A 81 12.88 -11.79 13.95
N LYS A 82 12.69 -12.18 12.68
CA LYS A 82 13.55 -11.77 11.56
C LYS A 82 13.39 -10.31 11.15
N THR A 83 12.31 -9.63 11.53
CA THR A 83 12.04 -8.24 11.13
C THR A 83 12.76 -7.27 12.06
N SER A 84 13.57 -6.37 11.49
CA SER A 84 14.27 -5.33 12.25
C SER A 84 13.29 -4.27 12.77
N ALA A 85 13.72 -3.45 13.73
CA ALA A 85 12.91 -2.33 14.22
C ALA A 85 12.51 -1.37 13.08
N ILE A 86 13.42 -1.14 12.11
CA ILE A 86 13.14 -0.33 10.91
C ILE A 86 12.08 -1.03 10.05
N GLY A 87 12.19 -2.35 9.86
CA GLY A 87 11.18 -3.13 9.14
C GLY A 87 9.79 -3.00 9.78
N TRP A 88 9.71 -3.11 11.11
CA TRP A 88 8.46 -2.90 11.84
C TRP A 88 7.91 -1.49 11.71
N LEU A 89 8.76 -0.46 11.81
CA LEU A 89 8.34 0.94 11.60
C LEU A 89 7.79 1.18 10.21
N LEU A 90 8.41 0.61 9.17
CA LEU A 90 7.91 0.71 7.79
C LEU A 90 6.58 -0.02 7.61
N ILE A 91 6.42 -1.21 8.21
CA ILE A 91 5.15 -1.94 8.21
C ILE A 91 4.07 -1.11 8.90
N LEU A 92 4.30 -0.65 10.13
CA LEU A 92 3.34 0.14 10.89
C LEU A 92 3.00 1.46 10.18
N GLY A 93 4.00 2.16 9.63
CA GLY A 93 3.80 3.37 8.85
C GLY A 93 2.97 3.12 7.59
N SER A 94 3.25 2.03 6.87
CA SER A 94 2.46 1.65 5.69
C SER A 94 1.02 1.28 6.05
N LEU A 95 0.78 0.57 7.16
CA LEU A 95 -0.56 0.25 7.64
C LEU A 95 -1.34 1.50 8.07
N ALA A 96 -0.69 2.43 8.77
CA ALA A 96 -1.30 3.70 9.14
C ALA A 96 -1.68 4.52 7.90
N ALA A 97 -0.80 4.57 6.89
CA ALA A 97 -1.08 5.22 5.61
C ALA A 97 -2.24 4.53 4.84
N SER A 98 -2.27 3.20 4.83
CA SER A 98 -3.37 2.41 4.24
C SER A 98 -4.70 2.71 4.92
N PHE A 99 -4.72 2.73 6.25
CA PHE A 99 -5.92 3.05 7.02
C PHE A 99 -6.38 4.49 6.76
N GLY A 100 -5.45 5.46 6.75
CA GLY A 100 -5.76 6.85 6.42
C GLY A 100 -6.33 7.02 5.01
N LEU A 101 -5.73 6.36 4.01
CA LEU A 101 -6.24 6.36 2.63
C LEU A 101 -7.65 5.78 2.54
N TYR A 102 -7.90 4.67 3.24
CA TYR A 102 -9.20 4.04 3.30
C TYR A 102 -10.26 4.95 3.92
N GLN A 103 -9.98 5.54 5.08
CA GLN A 103 -10.90 6.47 5.73
C GLN A 103 -11.18 7.69 4.85
N TRP A 104 -10.14 8.28 4.26
CA TRP A 104 -10.29 9.40 3.36
C TRP A 104 -11.16 9.07 2.14
N LEU A 105 -10.93 7.92 1.50
CA LEU A 105 -11.71 7.48 0.35
C LEU A 105 -13.17 7.24 0.72
N GLN A 106 -13.41 6.60 1.87
CA GLN A 106 -14.76 6.37 2.39
C GLN A 106 -15.50 7.67 2.67
N HIS A 107 -14.87 8.61 3.37
CA HIS A 107 -15.46 9.93 3.63
C HIS A 107 -15.74 10.71 2.34
N THR A 108 -14.84 10.62 1.36
CA THR A 108 -15.00 11.30 0.08
C THR A 108 -16.17 10.74 -0.72
N LEU A 109 -16.26 9.41 -0.82
CA LEU A 109 -17.36 8.75 -1.55
C LEU A 109 -18.71 8.96 -0.84
N HIS A 110 -18.74 8.89 0.50
CA HIS A 110 -19.93 9.23 1.29
C HIS A 110 -20.37 10.68 1.06
N GLY A 111 -19.43 11.63 1.04
CA GLY A 111 -19.71 13.03 0.74
C GLY A 111 -20.26 13.27 -0.67
N LEU A 112 -19.96 12.36 -1.61
CA LEU A 112 -20.48 12.35 -2.98
C LEU A 112 -21.82 11.58 -3.12
N GLY A 113 -22.41 11.12 -2.01
CA GLY A 113 -23.69 10.39 -2.02
C GLY A 113 -23.55 8.88 -2.21
N TYR A 114 -22.33 8.35 -2.32
CA TYR A 114 -22.07 6.91 -2.42
C TYR A 114 -21.83 6.35 -1.02
N GLY A 115 -22.92 5.95 -0.36
CA GLY A 115 -22.88 5.18 0.89
C GLY A 115 -22.29 3.80 0.63
N SER A 116 -21.47 3.30 1.55
CA SER A 116 -20.64 2.10 1.39
C SER A 116 -21.46 0.90 0.93
N ALA A 117 -21.47 0.61 -0.37
CA ALA A 117 -21.89 -0.68 -0.88
C ALA A 117 -20.77 -1.67 -0.53
N GLY A 118 -20.87 -2.21 0.69
CA GLY A 118 -20.34 -3.51 1.05
C GLY A 118 -21.41 -4.55 0.81
#